data_AF-A0A0B0D1K0-F1
#
_entry.id   AF-A0A0B0D1K0-F1
#
_cell.length_a   1.000
_cell.length_b   1.000
_cell.length_c   1.000
_cell.angle_alpha   90.00
_cell.angle_beta   90.00
_cell.angle_gamma   90.00
#
_symmetry.space_group_name_H-M   'P 1'
#
loop_
_entity.id
_entity.type
_entity.pdbx_description
1 polymer ?
#
loop_
_entity_poly.entity_id
_entity_poly.type
_entity_poly.pdbx_seq_one_letter_code
_entity_poly.pdbx_strand_id
1 'polypeptide(L)' 'EMAGAVLDRKMEHVPEDIEMISIGNPGCMLQMAMGVQKYGRRSEIVHTVQLLDWAYQKDKQGKEKTATVKG' A
#
# COMPACT_ATOMS: atom_id res chain seq x y z
N GLU A 1 -24.99 -6.94 3.77
CA GLU A 1 -25.25 -5.52 4.13
C GLU A 1 -24.08 -4.83 4.85
N MET A 2 -23.83 -5.06 6.15
CA MET A 2 -22.88 -4.21 6.93
C MET A 2 -21.43 -4.16 6.39
N ALA A 3 -20.84 -5.29 6.01
CA ALA A 3 -19.45 -5.31 5.54
C ALA A 3 -19.23 -4.54 4.23
N GLY A 4 -20.25 -4.49 3.36
CA GLY A 4 -20.25 -3.71 2.13
C GLY A 4 -20.33 -2.22 2.42
N ALA A 5 -21.24 -1.80 3.31
CA ALA A 5 -21.35 -0.39 3.72
C ALA A 5 -20.06 0.13 4.38
N VAL A 6 -19.38 -0.71 5.17
CA VAL A 6 -18.08 -0.35 5.76
C VAL A 6 -17.00 -0.22 4.69
N LEU A 7 -16.99 -1.09 3.67
CA LEU A 7 -16.06 -1.00 2.54
C LEU A 7 -16.29 0.28 1.75
N ASP A 8 -17.54 0.57 1.39
CA ASP A 8 -17.88 1.76 0.60
C ASP A 8 -17.47 3.04 1.33
N ARG A 9 -17.79 3.14 2.62
CA ARG A 9 -17.34 4.25 3.46
C ARG A 9 -15.82 4.34 3.52
N LYS A 10 -15.08 3.24 3.61
CA LYS A 10 -13.60 3.28 3.60
C LYS A 10 -13.08 3.82 2.28
N MET A 11 -13.62 3.36 1.15
CA MET A 11 -13.16 3.77 -0.19
C MET A 11 -13.44 5.25 -0.48
N GLU A 12 -14.56 5.80 0.02
CA GLU A 12 -14.88 7.24 -0.06
C GLU A 12 -13.82 8.13 0.59
N HIS A 13 -13.16 7.64 1.65
CA HIS A 13 -12.13 8.39 2.37
C HIS A 13 -10.73 8.16 1.82
N VAL A 14 -10.54 7.18 0.93
CA VAL A 14 -9.26 6.97 0.25
C VAL A 14 -9.21 7.93 -0.96
N PRO A 15 -8.18 8.80 -1.08
CA PRO A 15 -8.04 9.68 -2.25
C PRO A 15 -7.93 8.90 -3.56
N GLU A 16 -8.27 9.52 -4.68
CA GLU A 16 -8.29 8.86 -5.99
C GLU A 16 -6.90 8.64 -6.59
N ASP A 17 -5.94 9.49 -6.24
CA ASP A 17 -4.61 9.62 -6.84
C ASP A 17 -3.51 8.87 -6.07
N ILE A 18 -3.89 8.04 -5.10
CA ILE A 18 -2.94 7.23 -4.34
C ILE A 18 -2.47 6.00 -5.13
N GLU A 19 -1.16 5.79 -5.12
CA GLU A 19 -0.52 4.63 -5.76
C GLU A 19 -0.76 3.34 -4.96
N MET A 20 -0.89 3.43 -3.64
CA MET A 20 -0.86 2.25 -2.76
C MET A 20 -1.65 2.44 -1.46
N ILE A 21 -2.22 1.34 -0.95
CA ILE A 21 -2.86 1.23 0.36
C ILE A 21 -2.14 0.14 1.17
N SER A 22 -1.54 0.51 2.31
CA SER A 22 -0.81 -0.42 3.18
C SER A 22 -1.66 -0.94 4.34
N ILE A 23 -1.83 -2.26 4.47
CA ILE A 23 -2.67 -2.90 5.50
C ILE A 23 -2.03 -4.22 5.97
N GLY A 24 -2.05 -4.47 7.29
CA GLY A 24 -1.43 -5.67 7.88
C GLY A 24 -2.35 -6.87 8.12
N ASN A 25 -3.68 -6.70 8.03
CA ASN A 25 -4.63 -7.79 8.23
C ASN A 25 -5.08 -8.36 6.88
N PRO A 26 -4.84 -9.66 6.57
CA PRO A 26 -5.25 -10.28 5.31
C PRO A 26 -6.74 -10.10 4.97
N GLY A 27 -7.62 -10.17 5.98
CA GLY A 27 -9.05 -9.95 5.76
C GLY A 27 -9.37 -8.52 5.33
N CYS A 28 -8.69 -7.53 5.90
CA CYS A 28 -8.82 -6.13 5.48
C CYS A 28 -8.17 -5.88 4.11
N MET A 29 -7.07 -6.55 3.79
CA MET A 29 -6.44 -6.48 2.47
C MET A 29 -7.40 -6.98 1.39
N LEU A 30 -8.01 -8.16 1.58
CA LEU A 30 -9.01 -8.68 0.66
C LEU A 30 -10.22 -7.73 0.53
N GLN A 31 -10.71 -7.21 1.66
CA GLN A 31 -11.80 -6.23 1.66
C GLN A 31 -11.48 -5.01 0.80
N MET A 32 -10.29 -4.43 0.96
CA MET A 32 -9.86 -3.25 0.21
C MET A 32 -9.53 -3.57 -1.24
N ALA A 33 -8.98 -4.74 -1.55
CA ALA A 33 -8.76 -5.19 -2.92
C ALA A 33 -10.08 -5.26 -3.71
N MET A 34 -11.14 -5.79 -3.10
CA MET A 34 -12.49 -5.75 -3.67
C MET A 34 -12.98 -4.31 -3.88
N GLY A 35 -12.68 -3.40 -2.95
CA GLY A 35 -13.00 -1.97 -3.09
C GLY A 35 -12.28 -1.31 -4.26
N VAL A 36 -10.97 -1.52 -4.38
CA VAL A 36 -10.17 -1.02 -5.51
C VAL A 36 -10.74 -1.50 -6.83
N GLN A 37 -11.07 -2.80 -6.94
CA GLN A 37 -11.68 -3.36 -8.13
C GLN A 37 -13.08 -2.78 -8.41
N LYS A 38 -13.94 -2.69 -7.38
CA LYS A 38 -15.31 -2.15 -7.50
C LYS A 38 -15.33 -0.70 -7.97
N TYR A 39 -14.40 0.13 -7.48
CA TYR A 39 -14.31 1.56 -7.81
C TYR A 39 -13.43 1.84 -9.05
N GLY A 40 -12.92 0.81 -9.73
CA GLY A 40 -12.08 0.97 -10.92
C GLY A 40 -10.75 1.68 -10.67
N ARG A 41 -10.21 1.57 -9.45
CA ARG A 41 -8.96 2.24 -9.06
C ARG A 41 -7.74 1.41 -9.44
N ARG A 42 -6.58 2.08 -9.52
CA ARG A 42 -5.28 1.46 -9.83
C ARG A 42 -4.37 1.29 -8.62
N SER A 43 -4.84 1.64 -7.42
CA SER A 43 -4.05 1.58 -6.20
C SER A 43 -3.68 0.13 -5.84
N GLU A 44 -2.43 -0.11 -5.49
CA GLU A 44 -1.95 -1.43 -5.07
C GLU A 44 -2.27 -1.68 -3.59
N ILE A 45 -2.70 -2.90 -3.25
CA ILE A 45 -2.85 -3.31 -1.85
C ILE A 45 -1.55 -3.98 -1.40
N VAL A 46 -0.90 -3.41 -0.40
CA VAL A 46 0.41 -3.87 0.07
C VAL A 46 0.36 -4.20 1.55
N HIS A 47 1.06 -5.28 1.93
CA HIS A 47 1.21 -5.62 3.33
C HIS A 47 2.20 -4.67 4.00
N THR A 48 1.91 -4.21 5.21
CA THR A 48 2.78 -3.22 5.91
C THR A 48 4.23 -3.69 6.03
N VAL A 49 4.48 -4.98 6.25
CA VAL A 49 5.86 -5.51 6.31
C VAL A 49 6.58 -5.43 4.96
N GLN A 50 5.87 -5.61 3.85
CA GLN A 50 6.45 -5.48 2.50
C GLN A 50 6.83 -4.03 2.21
N LEU A 51 5.99 -3.06 2.62
CA LEU A 51 6.31 -1.64 2.52
C LEU A 51 7.58 -1.29 3.33
N LEU A 52 7.69 -1.83 4.55
CA LEU A 52 8.88 -1.63 5.39
C LEU A 52 10.13 -2.27 4.80
N ASP A 53 10.03 -3.49 4.26
CA ASP A 53 11.13 -4.18 3.60
C ASP A 53 11.68 -3.36 2.43
N TRP A 54 10.81 -2.82 1.58
CA TRP A 54 11.22 -1.91 0.49
C TRP A 54 11.92 -0.66 0.98
N ALA A 55 11.43 -0.05 2.07
CA ALA A 55 12.06 1.12 2.66
C ALA A 55 13.49 0.80 3.15
N TYR A 56 13.68 -0.33 3.83
CA TYR A 56 14.99 -0.75 4.31
C TYR A 56 15.95 -1.13 3.17
N GLN A 57 15.48 -1.81 2.13
CA GLN A 57 16.28 -2.10 0.95
C GLN A 57 16.72 -0.82 0.24
N LYS A 58 15.83 0.16 0.10
CA LYS A 58 16.14 1.45 -0.51
C LYS A 58 17.16 2.24 0.30
N ASP A 59 17.04 2.25 1.63
CA ASP A 59 18.03 2.88 2.52
C ASP A 59 19.41 2.24 2.37
N LYS A 60 19.48 0.90 2.37
CA LYS A 60 20.74 0.17 2.17
C LYS A 60 21.40 0.52 0.83
N GLN A 61 20.65 0.53 -0.26
CA GLN A 61 21.15 0.90 -1.59
C GLN A 61 21.65 2.36 -1.63
N GLY A 62 20.98 3.29 -0.92
CA GLY A 62 21.42 4.68 -0.83
C GLY A 62 22.76 4.83 -0.10
N LYS A 63 22.96 4.06 0.97
CA LYS A 63 24.24 4.01 1.72
C LYS A 63 25.37 3.45 0.88
N GLU A 64 25.13 2.36 0.14
CA GLU A 64 26.12 1.76 -0.76
C GLU A 64 26.54 2.72 -1.88
N LYS A 65 25.57 3.38 -2.55
CA LYS A 65 25.87 4.38 -3.59
C LYS A 65 26.68 5.57 -3.07
N THR A 66 26.39 6.02 -1.85
CA THR A 66 27.13 7.13 -1.23
C THR A 66 28.57 6.75 -0.90
N ALA A 67 28.81 5.49 -0.49
CA ALA A 67 30.15 4.99 -0.21
C ALA A 67 31.00 4.90 -1.49
N THR A 68 30.42 4.47 -2.61
CA THR A 68 31.12 4.34 -3.90
C THR A 68 31.50 5.68 -4.53
N VAL A 69 30.73 6.75 -4.29
CA VAL A 69 31.01 8.10 -4.85
C VAL A 69 32.11 8.84 -4.08
N LYS A 70 32.43 8.43 -2.84
CA LYS A 70 33.45 9.06 -2.00
C LYS A 70 34.83 8.39 -2.07
N GLY A 71 34.95 7.29 -2.82
CA GLY A 71 36.19 6.51 -2.98
C GLY A 71 37.00 6.88 -4.22
#